data_AF-A0A1I7SYR7-F1
#
_entry.id   AF-A0A1I7SYR7-F1
#
_cell.length_a   1.000
_cell.length_b   1.000
_cell.length_c   1.000
_cell.angle_alpha   90.00
_cell.angle_beta   90.00
_cell.angle_gamma   90.00
#
_symmetry.space_group_name_H-M   'P 1'
#
loop_
_entity.id
_entity.type
_entity.pdbx_description
1 polymer ?
#
loop_
_entity_poly.entity_id
_entity_poly.type
_entity_poly.pdbx_seq_one_letter_code
_entity_poly.pdbx_strand_id
1 'polypeptide(L)'
;MTDPTIEMEDEEYEEMVTPEEVLRKMTIAWQNELCTPCLLPTQMELVDVLLDQIQGMEENIARQTDKAQLRISLHRMELQRISFVTSDYVRCRLRKIESIRTSDR
;
A
#
# COMPACT_ATOMS: atom_id res chain seq x y z
N MET A 1 17.35 21.79 42.71
CA MET A 1 17.86 20.49 42.24
C MET A 1 16.67 19.80 41.60
N THR A 2 16.43 20.15 40.34
CA THR A 2 15.30 19.64 39.55
C THR A 2 15.72 18.33 38.92
N ASP A 3 14.97 17.29 39.24
CA ASP A 3 15.03 15.97 38.65
C ASP A 3 14.86 16.10 37.12
N PRO A 4 15.82 15.64 36.29
CA PRO A 4 15.61 15.58 34.87
C PRO A 4 14.74 14.34 34.63
N THR A 5 13.41 14.56 34.57
CA THR A 5 12.51 13.64 33.89
C THR A 5 13.10 13.44 32.50
N ILE A 6 13.71 12.27 32.29
CA ILE A 6 14.07 11.79 30.97
C ILE A 6 12.73 11.68 30.25
N GLU A 7 12.41 12.70 29.46
CA GLU A 7 11.43 12.59 28.41
C GLU A 7 11.94 11.46 27.53
N MET A 8 11.39 10.27 27.74
CA MET A 8 11.38 9.25 26.71
C MET A 8 10.56 9.88 25.59
N GLU A 9 11.24 10.64 24.75
CA GLU A 9 10.81 10.82 23.37
C GLU A 9 10.54 9.40 22.89
N ASP A 10 9.25 9.12 22.64
CA ASP A 10 8.84 8.04 21.79
C ASP A 10 9.51 8.32 20.43
N GLU A 11 10.80 7.98 20.32
CA GLU A 11 11.42 7.53 19.10
C GLU A 11 10.55 6.34 18.70
N GLU A 12 9.46 6.67 18.01
CA GLU A 12 8.69 5.79 17.17
C GLU A 12 9.75 5.17 16.26
N TYR A 13 10.31 4.04 16.71
CA TYR A 13 11.13 3.16 15.91
C TYR A 13 10.38 3.10 14.60
N GLU A 14 10.97 3.68 13.56
CA GLU A 14 10.53 3.57 12.20
C GLU A 14 10.61 2.07 11.90
N GLU A 15 9.57 1.36 12.32
CA GLU A 15 9.49 -0.08 12.38
C GLU A 15 9.73 -0.49 10.95
N MET A 16 10.87 -1.15 10.67
CA MET A 16 11.24 -1.56 9.31
C MET A 16 10.06 -2.31 8.70
N VAL A 17 9.21 -1.62 7.95
CA VAL A 17 7.94 -2.17 7.49
C VAL A 17 8.30 -3.15 6.39
N THR A 18 8.15 -4.43 6.66
CA THR A 18 8.44 -5.46 5.66
C THR A 18 7.45 -5.33 4.49
N PRO A 19 7.81 -5.73 3.26
CA PRO A 19 6.88 -5.72 2.12
C PRO A 19 5.56 -6.45 2.39
N GLU A 20 5.62 -7.55 3.15
CA GLU A 20 4.45 -8.31 3.58
C GLU A 20 3.52 -7.46 4.47
N GLU A 21 4.09 -6.72 5.42
CA GLU A 21 3.32 -5.87 6.31
C GLU A 21 2.70 -4.68 5.57
N VAL A 22 3.40 -4.09 4.60
CA VAL A 22 2.84 -3.06 3.71
C VAL A 22 1.62 -3.62 2.97
N LEU A 23 1.74 -4.80 2.35
CA LEU A 23 0.65 -5.42 1.61
C LEU A 23 -0.55 -5.74 2.52
N ARG A 24 -0.29 -6.19 3.75
CA ARG A 24 -1.33 -6.46 4.75
C ARG A 24 -2.08 -5.18 5.14
N LYS A 25 -1.35 -4.11 5.49
CA LYS A 25 -1.92 -2.79 5.81
C LYS A 25 -2.73 -2.25 4.63
N MET A 26 -2.20 -2.38 3.41
CA MET A 26 -2.89 -1.96 2.19
C MET A 26 -4.19 -2.72 1.95
N THR A 27 -4.17 -4.04 2.14
CA THR A 27 -5.37 -4.89 1.96
C THR A 27 -6.49 -4.47 2.92
N ILE A 28 -6.14 -4.17 4.18
CA ILE A 28 -7.09 -3.68 5.18
C ILE A 28 -7.62 -2.30 4.78
N ALA A 29 -6.75 -1.38 4.37
CA ALA A 29 -7.14 -0.05 3.92
C ALA A 29 -8.11 -0.13 2.72
N TRP A 30 -7.82 -0.99 1.74
CA TRP A 30 -8.67 -1.25 0.59
C TRP A 30 -10.04 -1.82 0.97
N GLN A 31 -10.09 -2.83 1.83
CA GLN A 31 -11.35 -3.40 2.33
C GLN A 31 -12.20 -2.37 3.08
N ASN A 32 -11.57 -1.57 3.95
CA ASN A 32 -12.26 -0.51 4.68
C ASN A 32 -12.83 0.55 3.72
N GLU A 33 -12.06 0.91 2.69
CA GLU A 33 -12.50 1.85 1.66
C GLU A 33 -13.69 1.30 0.86
N LEU A 34 -13.69 0.00 0.52
CA LEU A 34 -14.81 -0.63 -0.17
C LEU A 34 -16.09 -0.67 0.68
N CYS A 35 -15.96 -0.99 1.96
CA CYS A 35 -17.10 -1.28 2.83
C CYS A 35 -17.69 -0.04 3.53
N THR A 36 -17.01 1.11 3.48
CA THR A 36 -17.44 2.32 4.17
C THR A 36 -18.09 3.31 3.19
N PRO A 37 -19.27 3.88 3.49
CA PRO A 37 -19.92 4.85 2.60
C PRO A 37 -19.22 6.21 2.57
N CYS A 38 -18.52 6.59 3.64
CA CYS A 38 -17.74 7.82 3.71
C CYS A 38 -16.29 7.65 3.24
N LEU A 39 -15.66 8.75 2.86
CA LEU A 39 -14.25 8.82 2.50
C LEU A 39 -13.40 8.71 3.77
N LEU A 40 -12.51 7.72 3.83
CA LEU A 40 -11.61 7.50 4.97
C LEU A 40 -10.34 8.35 4.88
N PRO A 41 -9.55 8.47 5.96
CA PRO A 41 -8.20 9.04 5.90
C PRO A 41 -7.36 8.38 4.81
N THR A 42 -6.55 9.19 4.14
CA THR A 42 -5.77 8.73 2.98
C THR A 42 -4.61 7.85 3.43
N GLN A 43 -4.33 6.78 2.66
CA GLN A 43 -3.22 5.85 2.90
C GLN A 43 -2.29 5.81 1.67
N MET A 44 -2.06 6.97 1.03
CA MET A 44 -1.25 7.05 -0.20
C MET A 44 0.21 6.64 0.03
N GLU A 45 0.75 6.81 1.24
CA GLU A 45 2.09 6.31 1.58
C GLU A 45 2.24 4.80 1.32
N LEU A 46 1.19 4.01 1.62
CA LEU A 46 1.19 2.57 1.30
C LEU A 46 1.13 2.31 -0.21
N VAL A 47 0.42 3.16 -0.95
CA VAL A 47 0.34 3.08 -2.41
C VAL A 47 1.71 3.35 -3.03
N ASP A 48 2.40 4.39 -2.59
CA ASP A 48 3.72 4.78 -3.12
C ASP A 48 4.74 3.67 -2.86
N VAL A 49 4.79 3.12 -1.64
CA VAL A 49 5.67 1.99 -1.32
C VAL A 49 5.37 0.76 -2.18
N LEU A 50 4.10 0.45 -2.42
CA LEU A 50 3.73 -0.70 -3.26
C LEU A 50 4.04 -0.47 -4.74
N LEU A 51 3.92 0.75 -5.25
CA LEU A 51 4.32 1.09 -6.62
C LEU A 51 5.83 0.88 -6.82
N ASP A 52 6.65 1.33 -5.87
CA ASP A 52 8.09 1.10 -5.89
C ASP A 52 8.44 -0.40 -5.83
N GLN A 53 7.76 -1.16 -4.97
CA GLN A 53 7.95 -2.61 -4.87
C GLN A 53 7.52 -3.36 -6.13
N ILE A 54 6.40 -2.95 -6.75
CA ILE A 54 5.93 -3.50 -8.03
C ILE A 54 6.99 -3.26 -9.11
N GLN A 55 7.44 -2.01 -9.27
CA GLN A 55 8.44 -1.66 -10.29
C GLN A 55 9.75 -2.42 -10.08
N GLY A 56 10.24 -2.49 -8.84
CA GLY A 56 11.46 -3.24 -8.53
C GLY A 56 11.34 -4.73 -8.87
N MET A 57 10.19 -5.35 -8.61
CA MET A 57 9.97 -6.75 -8.95
C MET A 57 9.80 -6.98 -10.46
N GLU A 58 9.16 -6.05 -11.19
CA GLU A 58 9.07 -6.09 -12.65
C GLU A 58 10.45 -6.06 -13.31
N GLU A 59 11.31 -5.15 -12.88
CA GLU A 59 12.70 -5.07 -13.35
C GLU A 59 13.48 -6.35 -13.04
N ASN A 60 13.31 -6.91 -11.84
CA ASN A 60 13.95 -8.16 -11.44
C ASN A 60 13.48 -9.34 -12.30
N ILE A 61 12.20 -9.42 -12.64
CA ILE A 61 11.64 -10.44 -13.54
C ILE A 61 12.20 -10.26 -14.95
N ALA A 62 12.30 -9.02 -15.44
CA ALA A 62 12.81 -8.73 -16.78
C ALA A 62 14.29 -9.15 -16.96
N ARG A 63 15.08 -9.11 -15.89
CA ARG A 63 16.50 -9.53 -15.87
C ARG A 63 16.69 -11.05 -15.77
N GLN A 64 15.66 -11.83 -15.43
CA GLN A 64 15.78 -13.27 -15.20
C GLN A 64 15.68 -14.09 -16.49
N THR A 65 16.57 -15.08 -16.65
CA THR A 65 16.57 -16.01 -17.78
C THR A 65 15.77 -17.29 -17.51
N ASP A 66 15.30 -17.93 -18.59
CA ASP A 66 14.36 -19.05 -18.75
C ASP A 66 14.42 -20.23 -17.74
N LYS A 67 15.50 -20.44 -16.99
CA LYS A 67 15.62 -21.58 -16.04
C LYS A 67 14.65 -21.53 -14.85
N ALA A 68 13.82 -20.48 -14.75
CA ALA A 68 12.90 -20.21 -13.65
C ALA A 68 11.46 -19.94 -14.08
N GLN A 69 10.99 -20.44 -15.24
CA GLN A 69 9.68 -20.09 -15.82
C GLN A 69 8.49 -20.18 -14.84
N LEU A 70 8.42 -21.22 -14.00
CA LEU A 70 7.32 -21.33 -13.01
C LEU A 70 7.39 -20.23 -11.94
N ARG A 71 8.58 -19.93 -11.40
CA ARG A 71 8.76 -18.87 -10.40
C ARG A 71 8.45 -17.49 -11.00
N ILE A 72 8.94 -17.25 -12.22
CA ILE A 72 8.66 -16.03 -12.98
C ILE A 72 7.14 -15.86 -13.17
N SER A 73 6.45 -16.95 -13.54
CA SER A 73 4.99 -16.93 -13.74
C SER A 73 4.24 -16.65 -12.44
N LEU A 74 4.70 -17.20 -11.31
CA LEU A 74 4.14 -16.94 -9.99
C LEU A 74 4.35 -15.49 -9.56
N HIS A 75 5.56 -14.93 -9.75
CA HIS A 75 5.81 -13.52 -9.44
C HIS A 75 4.97 -12.58 -10.31
N ARG A 76 4.81 -12.87 -11.61
CA ARG A 76 3.92 -12.10 -12.49
C ARG A 76 2.48 -12.15 -12.01
N MET A 77 1.98 -13.33 -11.63
CA MET A 77 0.63 -13.47 -11.08
C MET A 77 0.46 -12.63 -9.81
N GLU A 78 1.44 -12.66 -8.91
CA GLU A 78 1.37 -11.89 -7.67
C GLU A 78 1.41 -10.37 -7.93
N LEU A 79 2.24 -9.91 -8.86
CA LEU A 79 2.24 -8.51 -9.28
C LEU A 79 0.88 -8.06 -9.79
N GLN A 80 0.19 -8.89 -10.58
CA GLN A 80 -1.16 -8.56 -11.05
C GLN A 80 -2.15 -8.43 -9.88
N ARG A 81 -2.04 -9.27 -8.84
CA ARG A 81 -2.90 -9.19 -7.64
C ARG A 81 -2.65 -7.90 -6.86
N ILE A 82 -1.38 -7.57 -6.61
CA ILE A 82 -1.01 -6.35 -5.86
C ILE A 82 -1.41 -5.10 -6.66
N SER A 83 -1.13 -5.07 -7.97
CA SER A 83 -1.53 -3.97 -8.86
C SER A 83 -3.04 -3.77 -8.91
N PHE A 84 -3.81 -4.87 -8.89
CA PHE A 84 -5.27 -4.79 -8.83
C PHE A 84 -5.74 -4.12 -7.53
N VAL A 85 -5.29 -4.60 -6.36
CA VAL A 85 -5.67 -4.06 -5.05
C VAL A 85 -5.31 -2.57 -4.96
N THR A 86 -4.09 -2.22 -5.36
CA THR A 86 -3.58 -0.85 -5.31
C THR A 86 -4.39 0.08 -6.22
N SER A 87 -4.64 -0.35 -7.45
CA SER A 87 -5.43 0.44 -8.40
C SER A 87 -6.88 0.60 -7.97
N ASP A 88 -7.49 -0.47 -7.45
CA ASP A 88 -8.90 -0.45 -7.06
C ASP A 88 -9.14 0.42 -5.82
N TYR A 89 -8.21 0.45 -4.86
CA TYR A 89 -8.23 1.40 -3.75
C TYR A 89 -8.32 2.85 -4.22
N VAL A 90 -7.42 3.26 -5.12
CA VAL A 90 -7.41 4.64 -5.64
C VAL A 90 -8.70 4.94 -6.40
N ARG A 91 -9.19 4.02 -7.23
CA ARG A 91 -10.48 4.18 -7.94
C ARG A 91 -11.66 4.31 -6.98
N CYS A 92 -11.70 3.54 -5.90
CA CYS A 92 -12.75 3.63 -4.90
C CYS A 92 -12.76 5.00 -4.22
N ARG A 93 -11.58 5.51 -3.84
CA ARG A 93 -11.45 6.86 -3.28
C ARG A 93 -11.90 7.95 -4.23
N LEU A 94 -11.45 7.90 -5.49
CA LEU A 94 -11.84 8.88 -6.51
C LEU A 94 -13.37 8.90 -6.69
N ARG A 95 -14.02 7.74 -6.78
CA ARG A 95 -15.49 7.67 -6.87
C ARG A 95 -16.18 8.31 -5.67
N LYS A 96 -15.66 8.11 -4.45
CA LYS A 96 -16.23 8.74 -3.25
C LYS A 96 -16.01 10.26 -3.23
N ILE A 97 -14.83 10.72 -3.60
CA ILE A 97 -14.51 12.16 -3.72
C ILE A 97 -15.44 12.82 -4.73
N GLU A 98 -15.65 12.18 -5.88
CA GLU A 98 -16.58 12.65 -6.91
C GLU A 98 -18.02 12.70 -6.39
N SER A 99 -18.47 11.64 -5.70
CA SER A 99 -19.81 11.57 -5.11
C SER A 99 -20.07 12.69 -4.10
N ILE A 100 -19.13 12.92 -3.18
CA ILE A 100 -19.20 14.01 -2.20
C ILE A 100 -19.30 15.36 -2.91
N ARG A 101 -18.42 15.61 -3.89
CA ARG A 101 -18.43 16.84 -4.69
C ARG A 101 -19.76 17.07 -5.40
N THR A 102 -20.39 16.01 -5.92
CA THR A 102 -21.69 16.14 -6.59
C THR A 102 -22.86 16.33 -5.64
N SER A 103 -22.75 15.87 -4.39
CA SER A 103 -23.80 16.02 -3.38
C SER A 103 -23.88 17.43 -2.79
N ASP A 104 -22.80 18.21 -2.85
CA ASP A 104 -22.73 19.61 -2.40
C ASP A 104 -23.22 20.63 -3.46
N ARG A 105 -23.70 20.17 -4.63
CA ARG A 105 -24.29 20.99 -5.69
C ARG A 105 -25.81 20.88 -5.71
#